data_AF-A0AAP6V9W0-F1
#
_entry.id   AF-A0AAP6V9W0-F1
#
_cell.length_a   1.000
_cell.length_b   1.000
_cell.length_c   1.000
_cell.angle_alpha   90.00
_cell.angle_beta   90.00
_cell.angle_gamma   90.00
#
_symmetry.space_group_name_H-M   'P 1'
#
loop_
_entity.id
_entity.type
_entity.pdbx_description
1 polymer ?
#
loop_
_entity_poly.entity_id
_entity_poly.type
_entity_poly.pdbx_seq_one_letter_code
_entity_poly.pdbx_strand_id
1 'polypeptide(L)' 'WGTPADLAGPAVFLASNASDFVNGHILYVDGGILAYIGKQP' A
#
# COMPACT_ATOMS: atom_id res chain seq x y z
N TRP A 1 -2.61 -11.72 7.93
CA TRP A 1 -1.66 -11.70 6.81
C TRP A 1 -2.44 -11.58 5.52
N GLY A 2 -1.94 -10.75 4.59
CA GLY A 2 -2.55 -10.60 3.27
C GLY A 2 -2.20 -11.76 2.33
N THR A 3 -2.90 -11.81 1.22
CA THR A 3 -2.72 -12.75 0.10
C THR A 3 -2.19 -12.00 -1.13
N PRO A 4 -1.66 -12.68 -2.15
CA PRO A 4 -1.26 -12.03 -3.40
C PRO A 4 -2.38 -11.25 -4.10
N ALA A 5 -3.64 -11.66 -3.91
CA ALA A 5 -4.80 -10.99 -4.52
C ALA A 5 -5.00 -9.56 -3.97
N ASP A 6 -4.59 -9.31 -2.73
CA ASP A 6 -4.73 -7.99 -2.09
C ASP A 6 -3.81 -6.93 -2.71
N LEU A 7 -2.78 -7.34 -3.45
CA LEU A 7 -1.88 -6.43 -4.18
C LEU A 7 -2.42 -6.01 -5.55
N ALA A 8 -3.42 -6.71 -6.09
CA ALA A 8 -3.90 -6.45 -7.46
C ALA A 8 -4.49 -5.04 -7.60
N GLY A 9 -5.35 -4.62 -6.67
CA GLY A 9 -5.94 -3.28 -6.66
C GLY A 9 -4.90 -2.17 -6.54
N PRO A 10 -4.00 -2.20 -5.54
CA PRO A 10 -2.90 -1.24 -5.39
C PRO A 10 -1.99 -1.16 -6.62
N ALA A 11 -1.67 -2.30 -7.25
CA ALA A 11 -0.86 -2.32 -8.47
C ALA A 11 -1.58 -1.65 -9.64
N VAL A 12 -2.88 -1.94 -9.84
CA VAL A 12 -3.70 -1.28 -10.87
C VAL A 12 -3.83 0.22 -10.59
N PHE A 13 -4.03 0.62 -9.34
CA PHE A 13 -4.08 2.03 -8.95
C PHE A 13 -2.81 2.77 -9.38
N LEU A 14 -1.63 2.27 -9.00
CA LEU A 14 -0.33 2.89 -9.32
C LEU A 14 0.00 2.86 -10.83
N ALA A 15 -0.59 1.94 -11.59
CA ALA A 15 -0.43 1.86 -13.04
C ALA A 15 -1.47 2.69 -13.82
N SER A 16 -2.45 3.27 -13.14
CA SER A 16 -3.57 3.97 -13.77
C SER A 16 -3.41 5.48 -13.76
N ASN A 17 -4.19 6.17 -14.59
CA ASN A 17 -4.24 7.64 -14.61
C ASN A 17 -4.70 8.25 -13.26
N ALA A 18 -5.31 7.45 -12.37
CA ALA A 18 -5.69 7.93 -11.04
C ALA A 18 -4.47 8.28 -10.17
N SER A 19 -3.27 7.84 -10.55
CA SER A 19 -2.02 8.11 -9.84
C SER A 19 -1.06 9.03 -10.61
N ASP A 20 -1.51 9.78 -11.62
CA ASP A 20 -0.64 10.62 -12.48
C ASP A 20 0.22 11.63 -11.69
N PHE A 21 -0.20 12.03 -10.50
CA PHE A 21 0.54 12.93 -9.61
C PHE A 21 1.21 12.24 -8.41
N VAL A 22 1.09 10.92 -8.28
CA VAL A 22 1.67 10.15 -7.17
C VAL A 22 3.00 9.56 -7.63
N ASN A 23 4.09 10.23 -7.28
CA ASN A 23 5.46 9.80 -7.58
C ASN A 23 6.34 9.81 -6.33
N GLY A 24 7.41 9.01 -6.33
CA GLY A 24 8.34 8.90 -5.20
C GLY A 24 7.73 8.33 -3.91
N HIS A 25 6.47 7.87 -3.95
CA HIS A 25 5.73 7.37 -2.80
C HIS A 25 5.85 5.84 -2.69
N ILE A 26 5.94 5.33 -1.46
CA ILE A 26 5.88 3.90 -1.16
C ILE A 26 4.51 3.62 -0.54
N LEU A 27 3.66 2.89 -1.27
CA LEU A 27 2.34 2.46 -0.80
C LEU A 27 2.46 1.15 -0.02
N TYR A 28 2.25 1.21 1.29
CA TYR A 28 2.22 0.01 2.14
C TYR A 28 0.87 -0.69 2.06
N VAL A 29 0.90 -1.99 1.75
CA VAL A 29 -0.28 -2.87 1.66
C VAL A 29 -0.10 -4.03 2.64
N ASP A 30 -0.12 -3.72 3.93
CA ASP A 30 0.28 -4.66 4.99
C ASP A 30 -0.77 -4.81 6.10
N GLY A 31 -1.99 -4.27 5.90
CA GLY A 31 -3.04 -4.27 6.91
C GLY A 31 -2.74 -3.37 8.12
N GLY A 32 -1.82 -2.41 7.99
CA GLY A 32 -1.46 -1.46 9.03
C GLY A 32 -0.39 -1.95 10.00
N ILE A 33 0.30 -3.05 9.68
CA ILE A 33 1.36 -3.60 10.53
C ILE A 33 2.46 -2.56 10.74
N LEU A 34 2.94 -1.88 9.69
CA LEU A 34 3.97 -0.86 9.81
C LEU A 34 3.51 0.34 10.66
N ALA A 35 2.22 0.68 10.60
CA ALA A 35 1.65 1.77 11.41
C ALA A 35 1.46 1.38 12.89
N TYR A 36 1.51 0.08 13.20
CA TYR A 36 1.23 -0.47 14.53
C TYR A 36 2.48 -1.02 15.22
N ILE A 37 3.37 -1.70 14.51
CA ILE A 37 4.62 -2.24 15.06
C ILE A 37 5.50 -1.08 15.54
N GLY A 38 5.85 -1.11 16.83
CA GLY A 38 6.57 -0.02 17.50
C GLY A 38 5.69 0.99 18.24
N LYS A 39 4.36 0.92 18.09
CA LYS A 39 3.41 1.66 18.94
C LYS A 39 3.19 0.92 20.26
N GLN A 40 4.26 0.75 21.04
CA GLN A 40 4.13 0.50 22.48
C GLN A 40 3.80 1.83 23.18
N PRO A 41 3.18 1.83 24.38
CA PRO A 41 3.27 2.99 25.24
C PRO A 41 4.74 3.35 25.54
#